data_AF-A0A0K9GT59-F1
#
_entry.id   AF-A0A0K9GT59-F1
#
_cell.length_a   1.000
_cell.length_b   1.000
_cell.length_c   1.000
_cell.angle_alpha   90.00
_cell.angle_beta   90.00
_cell.angle_gamma   90.00
#
_symmetry.space_group_name_H-M   'P 1'
#
loop_
_entity.id
_entity.type
_entity.pdbx_description
1 polymer ?
#
loop_
_entity_poly.entity_id
_entity_poly.type
_entity_poly.pdbx_seq_one_letter_code
_entity_poly.pdbx_strand_id
1 'polypeptide(L)' 'MSFAELFSLSEIWEIAGPLIITAISTLVTGIVSIIILKSIPKGLIKEVIRIFLVVAIVGITLGTLYISAGIWGT' A
#
# COMPACT_ATOMS: atom_id res chain seq x y z
N MET A 1 -18.91 -26.97 -15.25
CA MET A 1 -17.63 -26.32 -14.88
C MET A 1 -16.78 -27.37 -14.22
N SER A 2 -15.57 -27.58 -14.74
CA SER A 2 -14.73 -28.68 -14.26
C SER A 2 -14.12 -28.32 -12.91
N PHE A 3 -13.84 -29.32 -12.09
CA PHE A 3 -13.22 -29.17 -10.76
C PHE A 3 -11.88 -28.42 -10.81
N ALA A 4 -11.22 -28.33 -11.97
CA ALA A 4 -9.97 -27.57 -12.18
C ALA A 4 -10.15 -26.04 -12.31
N GLU A 5 -11.37 -25.55 -12.58
CA GLU A 5 -11.63 -24.11 -12.78
C GLU A 5 -11.87 -23.35 -11.47
N LEU A 6 -12.21 -24.05 -10.39
CA LEU A 6 -12.50 -23.46 -9.08
C LEU A 6 -11.25 -23.35 -8.18
N PHE A 7 -10.26 -24.23 -8.37
CA PHE A 7 -8.99 -24.15 -7.64
C PHE A 7 -8.06 -23.04 -8.14
N SER A 8 -8.23 -22.54 -9.36
CA SER A 8 -7.26 -21.58 -9.92
C SER A 8 -7.49 -20.13 -9.48
N LEU A 9 -8.71 -19.61 -9.43
CA LEU A 9 -8.93 -18.17 -9.18
C LEU A 9 -8.94 -17.80 -7.70
N SER A 10 -9.48 -18.65 -6.83
CA SER A 10 -9.56 -18.40 -5.39
C SER A 10 -8.17 -18.41 -4.75
N GLU A 11 -7.36 -19.42 -5.04
CA GLU A 11 -5.99 -19.54 -4.52
C GLU A 11 -5.09 -18.42 -5.06
N ILE A 12 -5.24 -18.05 -6.34
CA ILE A 12 -4.54 -16.88 -6.91
C ILE A 12 -4.97 -15.62 -6.17
N TRP A 13 -6.25 -15.45 -5.84
CA TRP A 13 -6.73 -14.27 -5.14
C TRP A 13 -6.27 -14.21 -3.68
N GLU A 14 -6.12 -15.33 -2.99
CA GLU A 14 -5.58 -15.35 -1.62
C GLU A 14 -4.12 -14.91 -1.56
N ILE A 15 -3.32 -15.27 -2.57
CA ILE A 15 -1.91 -14.89 -2.63
C ILE A 15 -1.74 -13.47 -3.23
N ALA A 16 -2.45 -13.17 -4.31
CA ALA A 16 -2.31 -11.92 -5.04
C ALA A 16 -3.10 -10.77 -4.39
N GLY A 17 -4.21 -11.05 -3.72
CA GLY A 17 -5.07 -10.04 -3.08
C GLY A 17 -4.29 -9.12 -2.15
N PRO A 18 -3.48 -9.67 -1.21
CA PRO A 18 -2.69 -8.86 -0.31
C PRO A 18 -1.65 -7.98 -1.00
N LEU A 19 -1.02 -8.49 -2.05
CA LEU A 19 -0.05 -7.76 -2.85
C LEU A 19 -0.72 -6.63 -3.65
N ILE A 20 -1.88 -6.89 -4.25
CA ILE A 20 -2.65 -5.92 -5.02
C ILE A 20 -3.11 -4.77 -4.11
N ILE A 21 -3.65 -5.09 -2.92
CA ILE A 21 -4.11 -4.07 -1.96
C ILE A 21 -2.93 -3.24 -1.46
N THR A 22 -1.80 -3.88 -1.17
CA THR A 22 -0.57 -3.18 -0.77
C THR A 22 -0.07 -2.25 -1.86
N ALA A 23 -0.07 -2.70 -3.12
CA ALA A 23 0.36 -1.91 -4.26
C ALA A 23 -0.54 -0.68 -4.47
N ILE A 24 -1.86 -0.86 -4.44
CA ILE A 24 -2.83 0.23 -4.58
C ILE A 24 -2.69 1.23 -3.41
N SER A 25 -2.62 0.73 -2.18
CA SER A 25 -2.46 1.58 -0.99
C SER A 25 -1.17 2.40 -1.04
N THR A 26 -0.06 1.78 -1.45
CA THR A 26 1.24 2.46 -1.60
C THR A 26 1.18 3.51 -2.70
N LEU A 27 0.53 3.21 -3.83
CA LEU A 27 0.38 4.14 -4.95
C LEU A 27 -0.47 5.36 -4.57
N VAL A 28 -1.60 5.16 -3.89
CA VAL A 28 -2.46 6.25 -3.40
C VAL A 28 -1.70 7.12 -2.40
N THR A 29 -1.04 6.49 -1.42
CA THR A 29 -0.26 7.21 -0.39
C THR A 29 0.88 8.00 -1.02
N GLY A 30 1.56 7.42 -2.02
CA GLY A 30 2.62 8.09 -2.77
C GLY A 30 2.13 9.32 -3.51
N ILE A 31 1.00 9.23 -4.22
CA ILE A 31 0.39 10.37 -4.93
C ILE A 31 0.02 11.48 -3.95
N VAL A 32 -0.66 11.15 -2.85
CA VAL A 32 -1.05 12.12 -1.81
C VAL A 32 0.20 12.82 -1.24
N SER A 33 1.26 12.06 -0.96
CA SER A 33 2.53 12.60 -0.45
C SER A 33 3.17 13.58 -1.43
N ILE A 34 3.16 13.28 -2.74
CA ILE A 34 3.67 14.18 -3.77
C ILE A 34 2.85 15.47 -3.85
N ILE A 35 1.51 15.37 -3.78
CA ILE A 35 0.62 16.54 -3.79
C ILE A 35 0.93 17.45 -2.59
N ILE A 36 1.02 16.88 -1.38
CA ILE A 36 1.38 17.62 -0.15
C ILE A 36 2.73 18.33 -0.33
N LEU A 37 3.75 17.61 -0.82
CA LEU A 37 5.08 18.18 -1.03
C LEU A 37 5.12 19.27 -2.10
N LYS A 38 4.25 19.24 -3.11
CA LYS A 38 4.14 20.29 -4.12
C LYS A 38 3.45 21.54 -3.57
N SER A 39 2.48 21.37 -2.67
CA SER A 39 1.74 22.48 -2.06
C SER A 39 2.54 23.26 -1.02
N ILE A 40 3.64 22.71 -0.50
CA ILE A 40 4.46 23.38 0.54
C ILE A 40 5.60 24.19 -0.10
N PRO A 41 5.71 25.50 0.21
CA PRO A 41 6.82 26.34 -0.26
C PRO A 41 8.17 25.82 0.23
N LYS A 42 9.23 26.04 -0.56
CA LYS A 42 10.58 25.55 -0.21
C LYS A 42 11.07 26.24 1.07
N GLY A 43 11.44 25.45 2.08
CA GLY A 43 11.92 25.92 3.38
C GLY A 43 12.14 24.75 4.35
N LEU A 44 12.63 25.03 5.56
CA LEU A 44 12.92 24.01 6.59
C LEU A 44 11.72 23.10 6.90
N ILE A 45 10.51 23.67 6.92
CA ILE A 45 9.26 22.93 7.14
C ILE A 45 9.03 21.85 6.07
N LYS A 46 9.42 22.12 4.81
CA LYS A 46 9.29 21.16 3.73
C LYS A 46 10.20 19.94 3.91
N GLU A 47 11.41 20.14 4.42
CA GLU A 47 12.34 19.04 4.69
C GLU A 47 11.86 18.17 5.85
N VAL A 48 11.37 18.79 6.92
CA VAL A 48 10.77 18.06 8.06
C VAL A 48 9.56 17.25 7.60
N ILE A 49 8.65 17.86 6.83
CA ILE A 49 7.47 17.17 6.29
C ILE A 49 7.87 16.06 5.32
N ARG A 50 8.91 16.25 4.51
CA ARG A 50 9.44 15.19 3.63
C ARG A 50 9.89 13.98 4.45
N ILE A 51 10.65 14.18 5.53
CA ILE A 51 11.10 13.07 6.39
C ILE A 51 9.90 12.36 7.01
N PHE A 52 8.94 13.11 7.56
CA PHE A 52 7.71 12.55 8.13
C PHE A 52 6.90 11.75 7.11
N LEU A 53 6.77 12.25 5.87
CA LEU A 53 6.06 11.55 4.81
C LEU A 53 6.75 10.24 4.41
N VAL A 54 8.08 10.20 4.38
CA VAL A 54 8.82 8.94 4.12
C VAL A 54 8.53 7.92 5.22
N VAL A 55 8.61 8.33 6.49
CA VAL A 55 8.28 7.44 7.62
C VAL A 55 6.82 6.99 7.57
N ALA A 56 5.90 7.89 7.24
CA ALA A 56 4.48 7.58 7.11
C ALA A 56 4.21 6.58 5.97
N ILE A 57 4.87 6.73 4.81
CA ILE A 57 4.74 5.77 3.69
C ILE A 57 5.21 4.38 4.12
N VAL A 58 6.39 4.28 4.75
CA VAL A 58 6.91 2.99 5.23
C VAL A 58 5.96 2.37 6.26
N GLY A 59 5.47 3.17 7.21
CA GLY A 59 4.52 2.73 8.23
C GLY A 59 3.19 2.25 7.64
N ILE A 60 2.64 2.99 6.68
CA ILE A 60 1.39 2.62 5.99
C ILE A 60 1.60 1.35 5.16
N THR A 61 2.70 1.23 4.41
CA THR A 61 2.96 0.03 3.61
C THR A 61 3.10 -1.22 4.50
N LEU A 62 3.82 -1.13 5.62
CA LEU A 62 3.96 -2.25 6.57
C LEU A 62 2.63 -2.55 7.28
N GLY A 63 1.88 -1.52 7.68
CA GLY A 63 0.56 -1.69 8.30
C GLY A 63 -0.44 -2.33 7.36
N THR A 64 -0.50 -1.88 6.10
CA THR A 64 -1.36 -2.46 5.07
C THR A 64 -0.96 -3.91 4.79
N LEU A 65 0.33 -4.21 4.66
CA LEU A 65 0.80 -5.60 4.51
C LEU A 65 0.39 -6.48 5.68
N TYR A 66 0.54 -5.99 6.91
CA TYR A 66 0.19 -6.76 8.11
C TYR A 66 -1.32 -7.02 8.20
N ILE A 67 -2.15 -5.99 7.99
CA ILE A 67 -3.61 -6.12 8.00
C ILE A 67 -4.07 -7.04 6.88
N SER A 68 -3.49 -6.89 5.70
CA SER A 68 -3.83 -7.70 4.53
C SER A 68 -3.39 -9.16 4.73
N ALA A 69 -2.19 -9.41 5.22
CA ALA A 69 -1.76 -10.75 5.61
C ALA A 69 -2.66 -11.35 6.70
N GLY A 70 -3.24 -10.54 7.60
CA GLY A 70 -4.21 -11.03 8.59
C GLY A 70 -5.60 -11.37 8.04
N ILE A 71 -5.99 -10.76 6.91
CA ILE A 71 -7.29 -11.03 6.25
C ILE A 71 -7.21 -12.25 5.33
N TRP A 72 -6.07 -12.48 4.68
CA TRP A 72 -5.87 -13.52 3.67
C TRP A 72 -4.90 -14.64 4.08
N GLY A 73 -4.11 -14.46 5.14
CA GLY A 73 -3.07 -15.41 5.58
C GLY A 73 -3.49 -16.31 6.74
N THR A 74 -4.75 -16.75 6.77
CA THR A 74 -5.23 -17.83 7.66
C THR A 74 -5.21 -19.17 6.95
#